data_AF-A0AA35N3I9-F1
#
_entry.id   AF-A0AA35N3I9-F1
#
_cell.length_a   1.000
_cell.length_b   1.000
_cell.length_c   1.000
_cell.angle_alpha   90.00
_cell.angle_beta   90.00
_cell.angle_gamma   90.00
#
_symmetry.space_group_name_H-M   'P 1'
#
loop_
_entity.id
_entity.type
_entity.pdbx_description
1 polymer ?
#
loop_
_entity_poly.entity_id
_entity_poly.type
_entity_poly.pdbx_seq_one_letter_code
_entity_poly.pdbx_strand_id
1 'polypeptide(L)'
;MYAQLSNFQDQYRTLFKALGFELVCDTRGFYYFVPDMTAAQVNKTAQRLSLFTFILVEHLADQGRDPMAVLDGGSIGRDELPSLLDKYRDLFLQAEVQTVEELEEKILRRMTQLGFAHEEGGIYRFLPPMHRFLDVCLSVQQDRDLAATLHSVLPLPTPVLVEEESPEELNRTDDPLDLTPFEGEESEEDALARAIREEQQEIDA
;
A
#
# COMPACT_ATOMS: atom_id res chain seq x y z
N MET A 1 -3.14 36.83 4.79
CA MET A 1 -2.27 35.91 4.03
C MET A 1 -3.01 35.23 2.87
N TYR A 2 -4.22 34.68 3.08
CA TYR A 2 -5.05 34.06 2.02
C TYR A 2 -5.30 34.95 0.77
N ALA A 3 -5.57 36.24 0.99
CA ALA A 3 -5.86 37.18 -0.10
C ALA A 3 -4.70 37.40 -1.10
N GLN A 4 -3.44 37.25 -0.67
CA GLN A 4 -2.30 37.46 -1.56
C GLN A 4 -2.07 36.27 -2.51
N LEU A 5 -2.25 35.04 -2.00
CA LEU A 5 -2.19 33.82 -2.83
C LEU A 5 -3.34 33.75 -3.83
N SER A 6 -4.55 34.16 -3.42
CA SER A 6 -5.72 34.18 -4.30
C SER A 6 -5.60 35.22 -5.43
N ASN A 7 -5.02 36.40 -5.15
CA ASN A 7 -4.89 37.46 -6.16
C ASN A 7 -3.74 37.24 -7.16
N PHE A 8 -2.69 36.51 -6.77
CA PHE A 8 -1.48 36.33 -7.59
C PHE A 8 -1.16 34.84 -7.83
N GLN A 9 -2.19 34.01 -7.94
CA GLN A 9 -2.07 32.55 -7.98
C GLN A 9 -1.10 32.06 -9.07
N ASP A 10 -1.21 32.60 -10.29
CA ASP A 10 -0.34 32.19 -11.42
C ASP A 10 1.12 32.64 -11.24
N GLN A 11 1.33 33.79 -10.61
CA GLN A 11 2.68 34.30 -10.33
C GLN A 11 3.38 33.45 -9.27
N TYR A 12 2.66 33.09 -8.20
CA TYR A 12 3.19 32.19 -7.18
C TYR A 12 3.41 30.78 -7.73
N ARG A 13 2.48 30.22 -8.52
CA ARG A 13 2.68 28.92 -9.19
C ARG A 13 3.94 28.92 -10.05
N THR A 14 4.13 29.96 -10.86
CA THR A 14 5.32 30.09 -11.72
C THR A 14 6.60 30.21 -10.90
N LEU A 15 6.58 31.01 -9.83
CA LEU A 15 7.71 31.19 -8.93
C LEU A 15 8.10 29.88 -8.23
N PHE A 16 7.14 29.19 -7.63
CA PHE A 16 7.41 27.93 -6.93
C PHE A 16 7.85 26.83 -7.91
N LYS A 17 7.26 26.79 -9.11
CA LYS A 17 7.68 25.85 -10.16
C LYS A 17 9.13 26.08 -10.59
N ALA A 18 9.57 27.34 -10.68
CA ALA A 18 10.97 27.67 -10.95
C ALA A 18 11.92 27.26 -9.81
N LEU A 19 11.42 27.18 -8.57
CA LEU A 19 12.16 26.69 -7.40
C LEU A 19 12.11 25.15 -7.26
N GLY A 20 11.44 24.45 -8.16
CA GLY A 20 11.26 22.99 -8.09
C GLY A 20 10.13 22.52 -7.18
N PHE A 21 9.25 23.42 -6.72
CA PHE A 21 8.07 23.09 -5.92
C PHE A 21 6.79 23.23 -6.72
N GLU A 22 5.89 22.25 -6.64
CA GLU A 22 4.59 22.33 -7.29
C GLU A 22 3.52 22.81 -6.30
N LEU A 23 3.06 24.05 -6.50
CA LEU A 23 1.94 24.63 -5.75
C LEU A 23 0.61 24.22 -6.40
N VAL A 24 -0.19 23.44 -5.70
CA VAL A 24 -1.55 23.08 -6.10
C VAL A 24 -2.57 23.94 -5.38
N CYS A 25 -3.61 24.34 -6.10
CA CYS A 25 -4.72 25.10 -5.57
C CYS A 25 -5.96 24.22 -5.65
N ASP A 26 -6.51 23.88 -4.49
CA ASP A 26 -7.69 23.05 -4.40
C ASP A 26 -8.96 23.87 -4.62
N THR A 27 -9.97 23.26 -5.24
CA THR A 27 -11.29 23.88 -5.45
C THR A 27 -12.00 24.27 -4.15
N ARG A 28 -11.65 23.62 -3.03
CA ARG A 28 -12.17 23.90 -1.70
C ARG A 28 -11.49 25.11 -1.01
N GLY A 29 -10.62 25.83 -1.73
CA GLY A 29 -10.04 27.08 -1.23
C GLY A 29 -8.86 26.90 -0.29
N PHE A 30 -8.01 25.89 -0.51
CA PHE A 30 -6.73 25.74 0.21
C PHE A 30 -5.57 25.48 -0.76
N TYR A 31 -4.36 25.75 -0.28
CA TYR A 31 -3.14 25.73 -1.08
C TYR A 31 -2.14 24.72 -0.51
N TYR A 32 -1.66 23.88 -1.40
CA TYR A 32 -0.80 22.71 -1.25
C TYR A 32 0.58 22.69 -1.88
N PHE A 33 1.61 22.11 -1.26
CA PHE A 33 2.77 21.66 -2.05
C PHE A 33 2.71 20.16 -2.28
N VAL A 34 2.98 19.72 -3.52
CA VAL A 34 3.15 18.29 -3.83
C VAL A 34 4.61 17.91 -3.53
N PRO A 35 4.86 16.90 -2.69
CA PRO A 35 6.21 16.42 -2.45
C PRO A 35 6.78 15.75 -3.70
N ASP A 36 8.07 15.95 -3.95
CA ASP A 36 8.78 15.29 -5.04
C ASP A 36 8.81 13.76 -4.80
N MET A 37 8.45 12.98 -5.83
CA MET A 37 8.22 11.53 -5.75
C MET A 37 9.47 10.74 -5.34
N THR A 38 10.64 11.37 -5.38
CA THR A 38 11.93 10.79 -4.97
C THR A 38 12.06 10.56 -3.45
N ALA A 39 11.21 11.22 -2.64
CA ALA A 39 11.20 11.09 -1.18
C ALA A 39 9.97 10.31 -0.65
N ALA A 40 9.44 9.37 -1.43
CA ALA A 40 8.23 8.59 -1.11
C ALA A 40 8.42 7.55 0.01
N GLN A 41 9.05 7.94 1.12
CA GLN A 41 8.86 7.28 2.42
C GLN A 41 7.56 7.83 3.00
N VAL A 42 6.49 7.04 2.97
CA VAL A 42 5.23 7.38 3.61
C VAL A 42 5.51 7.59 5.11
N ASN A 43 5.45 8.84 5.57
CA ASN A 43 5.78 9.18 6.95
C ASN A 43 4.80 8.46 7.88
N LYS A 44 5.28 7.79 8.95
CA LYS A 44 4.43 7.17 9.99
C LYS A 44 3.35 8.12 10.49
N THR A 45 3.65 9.42 10.55
CA THR A 45 2.68 10.45 10.91
C THR A 45 1.53 10.51 9.90
N ALA A 46 1.84 10.55 8.59
CA ALA A 46 0.80 10.58 7.55
C ALA A 46 -0.08 9.32 7.62
N GLN A 47 0.50 8.14 7.84
CA GLN A 47 -0.26 6.91 8.03
C GLN A 47 -1.23 7.00 9.22
N ARG A 48 -0.78 7.54 10.36
CA ARG A 48 -1.64 7.76 11.55
C ARG A 48 -2.78 8.73 11.26
N LEU A 49 -2.48 9.85 10.58
CA LEU A 49 -3.49 10.85 10.24
C LEU A 49 -4.54 10.29 9.28
N SER A 50 -4.10 9.54 8.26
CA SER A 50 -5.00 8.84 7.33
C SER A 50 -5.89 7.86 8.08
N LEU A 51 -5.31 6.98 8.90
CA LEU A 51 -6.05 6.00 9.69
C LEU A 51 -7.10 6.66 10.59
N PHE A 52 -6.72 7.73 11.30
CA PHE A 52 -7.64 8.48 12.13
C PHE A 52 -8.80 9.07 11.31
N THR A 53 -8.50 9.65 10.14
CA THR A 53 -9.51 10.23 9.25
C THR A 53 -10.51 9.17 8.78
N PHE A 54 -10.05 7.96 8.47
CA PHE A 54 -10.94 6.85 8.12
C PHE A 54 -11.80 6.39 9.27
N ILE A 55 -11.19 6.15 10.43
CA ILE A 55 -11.91 5.78 11.66
C ILE A 55 -12.98 6.83 11.95
N LEU A 56 -12.66 8.10 11.74
CA LEU A 56 -13.60 9.19 11.93
C LEU A 56 -14.79 9.12 10.98
N VAL A 57 -14.55 8.92 9.68
CA VAL A 57 -15.62 8.78 8.69
C VAL A 57 -16.50 7.57 9.00
N GLU A 58 -15.89 6.43 9.32
CA GLU A 58 -16.60 5.21 9.72
C GLU A 58 -17.44 5.44 10.98
N HIS A 59 -16.87 6.07 12.00
CA HIS A 59 -17.55 6.35 13.25
C HIS A 59 -18.75 7.29 13.06
N LEU A 60 -18.61 8.29 12.19
CA LEU A 60 -19.71 9.21 11.85
C LEU A 60 -20.81 8.50 11.06
N ALA A 61 -20.43 7.65 10.11
CA ALA A 61 -21.36 6.84 9.34
C ALA A 61 -22.15 5.87 10.24
N ASP A 62 -21.48 5.24 11.21
CA ASP A 62 -22.12 4.38 12.22
C ASP A 62 -23.15 5.11 13.08
N GLN A 63 -22.94 6.40 13.33
CA GLN A 63 -23.89 7.26 14.04
C GLN A 63 -25.03 7.79 13.15
N GLY A 64 -25.01 7.49 11.85
CA GLY A 64 -25.97 8.01 10.87
C GLY A 64 -25.77 9.49 10.54
N ARG A 65 -24.61 10.06 10.88
CA ARG A 65 -24.24 11.43 10.50
C ARG A 65 -23.57 11.41 9.14
N ASP A 66 -23.89 12.37 8.28
CA ASP A 66 -23.18 12.51 7.01
C ASP A 66 -21.72 12.91 7.28
N PRO A 67 -20.74 12.05 7.00
CA PRO A 67 -19.33 12.33 7.28
C PRO A 67 -18.82 13.55 6.52
N MET A 68 -19.35 13.82 5.33
CA MET A 68 -18.93 14.97 4.52
C MET A 68 -19.33 16.28 5.19
N ALA A 69 -20.55 16.35 5.73
CA ALA A 69 -21.03 17.52 6.46
C ALA A 69 -20.22 17.82 7.72
N VAL A 70 -19.61 16.80 8.35
CA VAL A 70 -18.73 16.98 9.51
C VAL A 70 -17.32 17.39 9.10
N LEU A 71 -16.82 16.93 7.96
CA LEU A 71 -15.53 17.36 7.43
C LEU A 71 -15.57 18.80 6.89
N ASP A 72 -16.73 19.26 6.43
CA ASP A 72 -16.99 20.64 5.96
C ASP A 72 -17.11 21.70 7.09
N GLY A 73 -16.50 21.45 8.25
CA GLY A 73 -16.46 22.39 9.37
C GLY A 73 -17.15 21.93 10.65
N GLY A 74 -17.49 20.64 10.72
CA GLY A 74 -17.89 20.00 11.95
C GLY A 74 -16.76 19.98 12.98
N SER A 75 -17.14 19.79 14.23
CA SER A 75 -16.23 19.77 15.37
C SER A 75 -16.41 18.51 16.20
N ILE A 76 -15.31 18.08 16.82
CA ILE A 76 -15.28 16.97 17.76
C ILE A 76 -14.79 17.46 19.10
N GLY A 77 -15.51 17.06 20.14
CA GLY A 77 -15.15 17.35 21.51
C GLY A 77 -14.10 16.37 22.03
N ARG A 78 -13.27 16.83 22.96
CA ARG A 78 -12.30 15.98 23.67
C ARG A 78 -12.97 14.81 24.39
N ASP A 79 -14.22 14.99 24.79
CA ASP A 79 -15.09 14.00 25.42
C ASP A 79 -15.48 12.82 24.51
N GLU A 80 -15.42 12.99 23.19
CA GLU A 80 -15.74 11.92 22.23
C GLU A 80 -14.52 11.01 21.96
N LEU A 81 -13.29 11.52 22.19
CA LEU A 81 -12.04 10.80 21.92
C LEU A 81 -11.89 9.47 22.68
N PRO A 82 -12.22 9.36 23.98
CA PRO A 82 -12.13 8.09 24.69
C PRO A 82 -13.04 7.02 24.07
N SER A 83 -14.26 7.39 23.70
CA SER A 83 -15.22 6.46 23.09
C SER A 83 -14.75 5.97 21.71
N LEU A 84 -14.11 6.84 20.93
CA LEU A 84 -13.49 6.51 19.65
C LEU A 84 -12.32 5.54 19.84
N LEU A 85 -11.45 5.81 20.82
CA LEU A 85 -10.28 4.99 21.10
C LEU A 85 -10.68 3.59 21.58
N ASP A 86 -11.70 3.48 22.43
CA ASP A 86 -12.18 2.18 22.91
C ASP A 86 -12.81 1.35 21.78
N LYS A 87 -13.59 1.98 20.89
CA LYS A 87 -14.27 1.28 19.79
C LYS A 87 -13.30 0.78 18.72
N TYR A 88 -12.24 1.54 18.42
CA TYR A 88 -11.26 1.22 17.38
C TYR A 88 -9.86 0.91 17.94
N ARG A 89 -9.81 0.38 19.17
CA ARG A 89 -8.56 0.16 19.93
C ARG A 89 -7.52 -0.62 19.14
N ASP A 90 -7.92 -1.69 18.46
CA ASP A 90 -6.99 -2.55 17.73
C ASP A 90 -6.29 -1.81 16.58
N LEU A 91 -7.01 -0.92 15.89
CA LEU A 91 -6.46 -0.08 14.82
C LEU A 91 -5.49 0.97 15.38
N PHE A 92 -5.84 1.61 16.49
CA PHE A 92 -4.95 2.57 17.16
C PHE A 92 -3.69 1.89 17.74
N LEU A 93 -3.80 0.65 18.20
CA LEU A 93 -2.67 -0.11 18.71
C LEU A 93 -1.65 -0.41 17.60
N GLN A 94 -2.10 -0.73 16.39
CA GLN A 94 -1.24 -0.86 15.20
C GLN A 94 -0.55 0.46 14.84
N ALA A 95 -1.20 1.59 15.12
CA ALA A 95 -0.66 2.93 14.93
C ALA A 95 0.29 3.40 16.05
N GLU A 96 0.59 2.56 17.05
CA GLU A 96 1.36 2.91 18.25
C GLU A 96 0.69 4.03 19.09
N VAL A 97 -0.65 4.03 19.17
CA VAL A 97 -1.46 4.94 19.99
C VAL A 97 -2.28 4.10 20.96
N GLN A 98 -1.98 4.19 22.26
CA GLN A 98 -2.61 3.36 23.30
C GLN A 98 -3.47 4.18 24.27
N THR A 99 -3.18 5.47 24.42
CA THR A 99 -3.91 6.34 25.35
C THR A 99 -4.50 7.55 24.64
N VAL A 100 -5.47 8.19 25.29
CA VAL A 100 -6.14 9.39 24.77
C VAL A 100 -5.13 10.55 24.65
N GLU A 101 -4.19 10.66 25.59
CA GLU A 101 -3.12 11.67 25.54
C GLU A 101 -2.21 11.45 24.32
N GLU A 102 -1.87 10.20 24.02
CA GLU A 102 -1.09 9.88 22.82
C GLU A 102 -1.86 10.18 21.53
N LEU A 103 -3.17 9.95 21.51
CA LEU A 103 -4.02 10.29 20.38
C LEU A 103 -4.02 11.80 20.13
N GLU A 104 -4.20 12.59 21.19
CA GLU A 104 -4.15 14.05 21.11
C GLU A 104 -2.78 14.55 20.66
N GLU A 105 -1.69 14.03 21.24
CA GLU A 105 -0.35 14.53 20.95
C GLU A 105 0.18 14.07 19.58
N LYS A 106 -0.02 12.80 19.21
CA LYS A 106 0.52 12.22 17.98
C LYS A 106 -0.35 12.52 16.76
N ILE A 107 -1.66 12.66 16.95
CA ILE A 107 -2.62 12.86 15.84
C ILE A 107 -3.15 14.28 15.86
N LEU A 108 -3.98 14.66 16.83
CA LEU A 108 -4.71 15.94 16.80
C LEU A 108 -3.77 17.15 16.76
N ARG A 109 -2.72 17.15 17.58
CA ARG A 109 -1.69 18.20 17.58
C ARG A 109 -0.93 18.26 16.25
N ARG A 110 -0.72 17.14 15.57
CA ARG A 110 -0.10 17.12 14.24
C ARG A 110 -1.07 17.62 13.18
N MET A 111 -2.35 17.29 13.28
CA MET A 111 -3.40 17.82 12.40
C MET A 111 -3.52 19.34 12.51
N THR A 112 -3.46 19.89 13.72
CA THR A 112 -3.52 21.35 13.92
C THR A 112 -2.28 22.05 13.39
N GLN A 113 -1.09 21.48 13.59
CA GLN A 113 0.17 22.00 13.03
C GLN A 113 0.19 22.02 11.50
N LEU A 114 -0.40 21.00 10.87
CA LEU A 114 -0.47 20.88 9.41
C LEU A 114 -1.64 21.66 8.81
N GLY A 115 -2.52 22.25 9.63
CA GLY A 115 -3.68 23.02 9.17
C GLY A 115 -4.86 22.16 8.70
N PHE A 116 -4.92 20.89 9.11
CA PHE A 116 -6.07 20.01 8.86
C PHE A 116 -7.22 20.25 9.84
N ALA A 117 -6.91 20.71 11.04
CA ALA A 117 -7.89 21.02 12.08
C ALA A 117 -7.51 22.31 12.81
N HIS A 118 -8.49 22.92 13.46
CA HIS A 118 -8.30 24.03 14.37
C HIS A 118 -8.76 23.61 15.77
N GLU A 119 -7.92 23.82 16.77
CA GLU A 119 -8.26 23.55 18.17
C GLU A 119 -8.64 24.86 18.86
N GLU A 120 -9.84 24.88 19.45
CA GLU A 120 -10.31 25.99 20.28
C GLU A 120 -10.94 25.42 21.57
N GLY A 121 -10.27 25.61 22.71
CA GLY A 121 -10.82 25.24 24.02
C GLY A 121 -11.11 23.74 24.21
N GLY A 122 -10.36 22.85 23.55
CA GLY A 122 -10.59 21.40 23.60
C GLY A 122 -11.66 20.91 22.61
N ILE A 123 -12.09 21.78 21.69
CA ILE A 123 -12.94 21.43 20.55
C ILE A 123 -12.08 21.48 19.30
N TYR A 124 -12.07 20.38 18.54
CA TYR A 124 -11.32 20.27 17.29
C TYR A 124 -12.28 20.46 16.12
N ARG A 125 -12.17 21.59 15.42
CA ARG A 125 -12.90 21.86 14.18
C ARG A 125 -12.09 21.38 12.98
N PHE A 126 -12.67 20.55 12.13
CA PHE A 126 -11.99 20.11 10.90
C PHE A 126 -12.04 21.20 9.82
N LEU A 127 -11.00 21.23 9.00
CA LEU A 127 -10.86 22.16 7.89
C LEU A 127 -10.95 21.40 6.56
N PRO A 128 -11.30 22.10 5.45
CA PRO A 128 -11.41 21.50 4.12
C PRO A 128 -10.21 20.66 3.63
N PRO A 129 -8.94 20.90 4.06
CA PRO A 129 -7.81 20.04 3.70
C PRO A 129 -7.98 18.57 4.10
N MET A 130 -8.84 18.24 5.07
CA MET A 130 -9.12 16.86 5.48
C MET A 130 -9.62 15.97 4.34
N HIS A 131 -10.34 16.54 3.38
CA HIS A 131 -10.83 15.77 2.24
C HIS A 131 -9.73 15.24 1.35
N ARG A 132 -8.50 15.75 1.46
CA ARG A 132 -7.35 15.20 0.72
C ARG A 132 -7.11 13.75 1.02
N PHE A 133 -7.30 13.33 2.26
CA PHE A 133 -7.19 11.92 2.63
C PHE A 133 -8.21 11.11 1.84
N LEU A 134 -9.47 11.55 1.79
CA LEU A 134 -10.53 10.87 1.02
C LEU A 134 -10.26 10.86 -0.49
N ASP A 135 -9.82 11.98 -1.05
CA ASP A 135 -9.52 12.08 -2.48
C ASP A 135 -8.40 11.09 -2.88
N VAL A 136 -7.38 10.91 -2.03
CA VAL A 136 -6.32 9.91 -2.23
C VAL A 136 -6.86 8.49 -2.14
N CYS A 137 -7.81 8.22 -1.26
CA CYS A 137 -8.41 6.90 -1.15
C CYS A 137 -9.24 6.54 -2.37
N LEU A 138 -10.03 7.51 -2.86
CA LEU A 138 -10.82 7.37 -4.07
C LEU A 138 -9.91 7.17 -5.29
N SER A 139 -8.78 7.88 -5.38
CA SER A 139 -7.84 7.69 -6.49
C SER A 139 -7.21 6.30 -6.46
N VAL A 140 -6.78 5.82 -5.29
CA VAL A 140 -6.21 4.46 -5.16
C VAL A 140 -7.23 3.38 -5.50
N GLN A 141 -8.49 3.55 -5.10
CA GLN A 141 -9.57 2.64 -5.49
C GLN A 141 -9.80 2.64 -7.00
N GLN A 142 -9.87 3.83 -7.61
CA GLN A 142 -10.01 3.97 -9.06
C GLN A 142 -8.83 3.34 -9.83
N ASP A 143 -7.60 3.53 -9.37
CA ASP A 143 -6.41 2.92 -9.98
C ASP A 143 -6.46 1.39 -9.87
N ARG A 144 -6.92 0.85 -8.73
CA ARG A 144 -7.11 -0.59 -8.55
C ARG A 144 -8.20 -1.13 -9.49
N ASP A 145 -9.33 -0.44 -9.60
CA ASP A 145 -10.44 -0.84 -10.48
C ASP A 145 -10.06 -0.72 -11.97
N LEU A 146 -9.27 0.29 -12.32
CA LEU A 146 -8.71 0.46 -13.66
C LEU A 146 -7.73 -0.67 -13.97
N ALA A 147 -6.83 -1.01 -13.04
CA ALA A 147 -5.92 -2.14 -13.19
C ALA A 147 -6.69 -3.46 -13.31
N ALA A 148 -7.73 -3.68 -12.49
CA ALA A 148 -8.58 -4.87 -12.59
C ALA A 148 -9.29 -4.96 -13.95
N THR A 149 -9.77 -3.82 -14.48
CA THR A 149 -10.40 -3.74 -15.81
C THR A 149 -9.39 -4.07 -16.92
N LEU A 150 -8.17 -3.54 -16.84
CA LEU A 150 -7.09 -3.83 -17.80
C LEU A 150 -6.64 -5.30 -17.77
N HIS A 151 -6.57 -5.90 -16.58
CA HIS A 151 -6.21 -7.31 -16.42
C HIS A 151 -7.31 -8.30 -16.83
N SER A 152 -8.56 -7.84 -16.97
CA SER A 152 -9.68 -8.67 -17.45
C SER A 152 -9.69 -8.88 -18.98
N VAL A 153 -8.90 -8.12 -19.74
CA VAL A 153 -8.88 -8.14 -21.23
C VAL A 153 -7.74 -9.01 -21.78
N LEU A 154 -6.86 -9.55 -20.93
CA LEU A 154 -5.92 -10.57 -21.38
C LEU A 154 -6.68 -11.92 -21.40
N PRO A 155 -6.95 -12.52 -22.57
CA PRO A 155 -7.42 -13.89 -22.59
C PRO A 155 -6.38 -14.72 -21.84
N LEU A 156 -6.83 -15.37 -20.76
CA LEU A 156 -6.03 -16.42 -20.12
C LEU A 156 -5.60 -17.36 -21.26
N PRO A 157 -4.30 -17.71 -21.35
CA PRO A 157 -3.88 -18.72 -22.31
C PRO A 157 -4.75 -19.94 -22.05
N THR A 158 -5.58 -20.31 -23.03
CA THR A 158 -6.37 -21.54 -22.94
C THR A 158 -5.36 -22.65 -22.67
N PRO A 159 -5.46 -23.37 -21.54
CA PRO A 159 -4.57 -24.47 -21.29
C PRO A 159 -4.77 -25.46 -22.44
N VAL A 160 -3.72 -25.64 -23.24
CA VAL A 160 -3.69 -26.73 -24.22
C VAL A 160 -3.63 -27.99 -23.38
N LEU A 161 -4.69 -28.80 -23.43
CA LEU A 161 -4.64 -30.16 -22.90
C LEU A 161 -3.57 -30.88 -23.72
N VAL A 162 -2.41 -31.11 -23.12
CA VAL A 162 -1.40 -32.01 -23.68
C VAL A 162 -2.07 -33.39 -23.69
N GLU A 163 -2.37 -33.88 -24.89
CA GLU A 163 -2.85 -35.25 -25.07
C GLU A 163 -1.77 -36.19 -24.54
N GLU A 164 -2.17 -37.10 -23.64
CA GLU A 164 -1.36 -38.09 -22.91
C GLU A 164 0.02 -38.42 -23.53
N GLU A 165 1.01 -37.58 -23.28
CA GLU A 165 2.41 -37.94 -23.42
C GLU A 165 2.79 -38.75 -22.17
N SER A 166 3.46 -39.88 -22.41
CA SER A 166 3.79 -40.88 -21.39
C SER A 166 4.51 -40.24 -20.18
N PRO A 167 4.30 -40.75 -18.96
CA PRO A 167 4.78 -40.15 -17.71
C PRO A 167 6.31 -39.94 -17.63
N GLU A 168 7.08 -40.47 -18.58
CA GLU A 168 8.52 -40.29 -18.71
C GLU A 168 8.92 -38.91 -19.29
N GLU A 169 8.11 -38.29 -20.15
CA GLU A 169 8.46 -36.98 -20.74
C GLU A 169 8.12 -35.79 -19.83
N LEU A 170 7.13 -35.94 -18.94
CA LEU A 170 6.72 -34.90 -17.97
C LEU A 170 7.73 -34.61 -16.87
N ASN A 171 8.67 -35.52 -16.62
CA ASN A 171 9.74 -35.34 -15.63
C ASN A 171 11.01 -34.74 -16.23
N ARG A 172 11.04 -34.46 -17.53
CA ARG A 172 12.21 -33.86 -18.17
C ARG A 172 12.19 -32.36 -17.93
N THR A 173 12.98 -31.90 -16.96
CA THR A 173 13.19 -30.48 -16.73
C THR A 173 14.47 -30.04 -17.43
N ASP A 174 14.44 -28.91 -18.14
CA ASP A 174 15.64 -28.26 -18.68
C ASP A 174 16.44 -27.56 -17.54
N ASP A 175 16.44 -28.12 -16.34
CA ASP A 175 17.14 -27.57 -15.18
C ASP A 175 18.58 -28.09 -15.16
N PRO A 176 19.61 -27.22 -15.27
CA PRO A 176 21.02 -27.65 -15.26
C PRO A 176 21.47 -28.24 -13.91
N LEU A 177 20.60 -28.29 -12.90
CA LEU A 177 20.82 -28.92 -11.61
C LEU A 177 19.91 -30.13 -11.37
N ASP A 178 19.28 -30.67 -12.40
CA ASP A 178 18.47 -31.87 -12.28
C ASP A 178 19.34 -33.08 -11.87
N LEU A 179 19.04 -33.63 -10.69
CA LEU A 179 19.77 -34.73 -10.05
C LEU A 179 19.16 -36.10 -10.38
N THR A 180 18.19 -36.15 -11.31
CA THR A 180 17.73 -37.43 -11.86
C THR A 180 18.93 -38.17 -12.49
N PRO A 181 19.14 -39.46 -12.19
CA PRO A 181 20.21 -40.23 -12.80
C PRO A 181 20.13 -40.14 -14.32
N PHE A 182 21.21 -39.72 -14.97
CA PHE A 182 21.28 -39.74 -16.43
C PHE A 182 21.06 -41.18 -16.90
N GLU A 183 20.03 -41.42 -17.71
CA GLU A 183 19.85 -42.69 -18.42
C GLU A 183 21.07 -42.91 -19.33
N GLY A 184 22.05 -43.64 -18.83
CA GLY A 184 23.32 -43.86 -19.51
C GLY A 184 24.49 -44.22 -18.60
N GLU A 185 24.39 -44.05 -17.28
CA GLU A 185 25.39 -44.59 -16.36
C GLU A 185 25.10 -46.08 -16.08
N GLU A 186 25.96 -46.96 -16.61
CA GLU A 186 26.01 -48.36 -16.17
C GLU A 186 26.13 -48.39 -14.65
N SER A 187 25.22 -49.12 -13.99
CA SER A 187 25.30 -49.36 -12.55
C SER A 187 26.68 -49.91 -12.21
N GLU A 188 27.33 -49.39 -11.16
CA GLU A 188 28.69 -49.80 -10.77
C GLU A 188 28.81 -51.34 -10.58
N GLU A 189 27.72 -52.03 -10.23
CA GLU A 189 27.66 -53.49 -10.16
C GLU A 189 27.82 -54.17 -11.53
N ASP A 190 27.23 -53.62 -12.59
CA ASP A 190 27.33 -54.16 -13.95
C ASP A 190 28.73 -53.92 -14.55
N ALA A 191 29.33 -52.76 -14.26
CA ALA A 191 30.72 -52.46 -14.63
C ALA A 191 31.70 -53.43 -13.93
N LEU A 192 31.48 -53.71 -12.65
CA LEU A 192 32.28 -54.66 -11.88
C LEU A 192 32.11 -56.10 -12.38
N ALA A 193 30.88 -56.51 -12.71
CA ALA A 193 30.59 -57.84 -13.25
C ALA A 193 31.27 -58.09 -14.61
N ARG A 194 31.40 -57.05 -15.46
CA ARG A 194 32.15 -57.12 -16.71
C ARG A 194 33.65 -57.32 -16.47
N ALA A 195 34.24 -56.53 -15.56
CA ALA A 195 35.67 -56.63 -15.25
C ALA A 195 36.07 -58.01 -14.71
N ILE A 196 35.24 -58.60 -13.83
CA ILE A 196 35.50 -59.93 -13.28
C ILE A 196 35.42 -61.02 -14.37
N ARG A 197 34.52 -60.85 -15.34
CA ARG A 197 34.35 -61.80 -16.45
C ARG A 197 35.52 -61.73 -17.43
N GLU A 198 36.10 -60.55 -17.66
CA GLU A 198 37.33 -60.40 -18.46
C GLU A 198 38.53 -61.04 -17.76
N GLU A 199 38.75 -60.83 -16.45
CA GLU A 199 39.85 -61.48 -15.73
C GLU A 199 39.73 -63.02 -15.74
N GLN A 200 38.52 -63.57 -15.63
CA GLN A 200 38.33 -65.03 -15.71
C GLN A 200 38.63 -65.61 -17.10
N GLN A 201 38.47 -64.83 -18.16
CA GLN A 201 38.81 -65.25 -19.52
C GLN A 201 40.33 -65.18 -19.79
N GLU A 202 41.06 -64.27 -19.14
CA GLU A 202 42.53 -64.23 -19.21
C GLU A 202 43.22 -65.34 -18.41
N ILE A 203 42.55 -65.90 -17.41
CA ILE A 203 43.09 -67.00 -16.58
C ILE A 203 42.86 -68.39 -17.20
N ASP A 204 41.84 -68.54 -18.06
CA ASP A 204 41.47 -69.80 -18.74
C ASP A 204 41.96 -69.89 -20.22
N ALA A 205 42.77 -68.92 -20.68
CA ALA A 205 43.42 -68.88 -22.01
C ALA A 205 44.95 -69.09 -21.91
#